data_AF-A0A642BVN9-F1
#
_entry.id   AF-A0A642BVN9-F1
#
_cell.length_a   1.000
_cell.length_b   1.000
_cell.length_c   1.000
_cell.angle_alpha   90.00
_cell.angle_beta   90.00
_cell.angle_gamma   90.00
#
_symmetry.space_group_name_H-M   'P 1'
#
loop_
_entity.id
_entity.type
_entity.pdbx_description
1 polymer ?
#
loop_
_entity_poly.entity_id
_entity_poly.type
_entity_poly.pdbx_seq_one_letter_code
_entity_poly.pdbx_strand_id
1 'polypeptide(L)'
;EQSMSSEDTYWAINGFFFRFNYNYKQRYLLEVNGRYDGSSKFAKDHRYAFFPSVSAAWRISEENFWQPLKGWWNDMKIRGSYGSLGNQVMDDLGNFPYLATYGTNSSYNYLINGSKPVIVKAPGLVAPDFTWETVTQMDFGFDASFLNNRLTGTFDWYRRNTKDMLVAGATLPATLGASVPKSNSADMKTIGWELSLGWNDRLENGFSYWVKGVLSDYQATITKYAGNDAGFYSQSDGDGKYYVGQKIGEIWGYHSNGLFQSDDEAATIDQSELYAGKWGAGDVKYEDLDNDGKITKGEETIYNPGDKSIIGNKTPRYQFGITVGFDYKNFDFEMFWQGTGKRDYMLSGAQFWGFTSQWDVPY
;
A
#
# COMPACT_ATOMS: atom_id res chain seq x y z
N GLU A 1 7.70 -47.69 -2.70
CA GLU A 1 7.81 -46.33 -2.17
C GLU A 1 6.46 -45.65 -2.32
N GLN A 2 5.74 -45.39 -1.23
CA GLN A 2 4.53 -44.59 -1.27
C GLN A 2 4.96 -43.12 -1.08
N SER A 3 4.74 -42.29 -2.10
CA SER A 3 4.83 -40.85 -1.94
C SER A 3 3.69 -40.41 -1.02
N MET A 4 3.98 -40.15 0.25
CA MET A 4 3.08 -39.40 1.13
C MET A 4 3.21 -37.91 0.78
N SER A 5 2.47 -37.47 -0.23
CA SER A 5 2.20 -36.05 -0.46
C SER A 5 0.70 -35.82 -0.26
N SER A 6 0.28 -35.75 1.01
CA SER A 6 -1.04 -35.21 1.37
C SER A 6 -0.81 -33.90 2.11
N GLU A 7 -1.27 -32.80 1.54
CA GLU A 7 -1.32 -31.51 2.21
C GLU A 7 -2.78 -31.22 2.54
N ASP A 8 -3.13 -31.33 3.83
CA ASP A 8 -4.44 -30.97 4.35
C ASP A 8 -4.33 -29.64 5.09
N THR A 9 -5.03 -28.61 4.60
CA THR A 9 -5.15 -27.32 5.27
C THR A 9 -6.57 -27.11 5.78
N TYR A 10 -6.70 -26.90 7.09
CA TYR A 10 -7.95 -26.55 7.75
C TYR A 10 -7.78 -25.27 8.57
N TRP A 11 -8.74 -24.37 8.48
CA TRP A 11 -8.87 -23.21 9.36
C TRP A 11 -10.35 -22.93 9.61
N ALA A 12 -10.66 -22.29 10.72
CA ALA A 12 -12.02 -21.94 11.10
C ALA A 12 -12.09 -20.47 11.53
N ILE A 13 -13.20 -19.82 11.15
CA ILE A 13 -13.62 -18.51 11.66
C ILE A 13 -14.96 -18.71 12.36
N ASN A 14 -15.16 -18.03 13.47
CA ASN A 14 -16.47 -17.84 14.05
C ASN A 14 -16.64 -16.37 14.44
N GLY A 15 -17.87 -15.90 14.59
CA GLY A 15 -18.08 -14.52 14.97
C GLY A 15 -19.52 -14.19 15.29
N PHE A 16 -19.69 -13.13 16.05
CA PHE A 16 -20.98 -12.53 16.38
C PHE A 16 -20.98 -11.10 15.88
N PHE A 17 -22.10 -10.64 15.33
CA PHE A 17 -22.24 -9.26 14.90
C PHE A 17 -23.59 -8.68 15.34
N PHE A 18 -23.62 -7.38 15.53
CA PHE A 18 -24.85 -6.63 15.66
C PHE A 18 -24.79 -5.37 14.81
N ARG A 19 -25.96 -4.90 14.38
CA ARG A 19 -26.16 -3.65 13.67
C ARG A 19 -27.42 -2.98 14.21
N PHE A 20 -27.30 -1.73 14.60
CA PHE A 20 -28.40 -0.87 15.00
C PHE A 20 -28.50 0.31 14.05
N ASN A 21 -29.70 0.58 13.55
CA ASN A 21 -29.99 1.68 12.64
C ASN A 21 -31.07 2.58 13.23
N TYR A 22 -30.83 3.89 13.20
CA TYR A 22 -31.80 4.89 13.60
C TYR A 22 -31.92 5.97 12.53
N ASN A 23 -33.16 6.23 12.12
CA ASN A 23 -33.49 7.25 11.14
C ASN A 23 -34.57 8.15 11.74
N TYR A 24 -34.20 9.39 12.06
CA TYR A 24 -35.15 10.39 12.51
C TYR A 24 -35.54 11.31 11.36
N LYS A 25 -36.80 11.18 10.93
CA LYS A 25 -37.43 12.04 9.90
C LYS A 25 -36.64 12.16 8.60
N GLN A 26 -35.84 11.14 8.26
CA GLN A 26 -34.93 11.15 7.10
C GLN A 26 -33.87 12.28 7.13
N ARG A 27 -33.67 12.92 8.29
CA ARG A 27 -32.74 14.04 8.51
C ARG A 27 -31.47 13.58 9.21
N TYR A 28 -31.63 12.91 10.35
CA TYR A 28 -30.52 12.43 11.16
C TYR A 28 -30.49 10.91 11.07
N LEU A 29 -29.40 10.39 10.53
CA LEU A 29 -29.15 8.97 10.36
C LEU A 29 -28.01 8.60 11.31
N LEU A 30 -28.18 7.51 12.05
CA LEU A 30 -27.16 6.93 12.92
C LEU A 30 -27.13 5.42 12.69
N GLU A 31 -25.95 4.88 12.44
CA GLU A 31 -25.71 3.45 12.41
C GLU A 31 -24.60 3.09 13.40
N VAL A 32 -24.81 2.05 14.19
CA VAL A 32 -23.81 1.49 15.11
C VAL A 32 -23.67 0.01 14.80
N ASN A 33 -22.45 -0.45 14.59
CA ASN A 33 -22.13 -1.86 14.40
C ASN A 33 -21.10 -2.31 15.43
N GLY A 34 -21.12 -3.60 15.73
CA GLY A 34 -20.01 -4.25 16.41
C GLY A 34 -19.89 -5.68 15.96
N ARG A 35 -18.65 -6.14 15.78
CA ARG A 35 -18.32 -7.52 15.44
C ARG A 35 -17.35 -8.07 16.46
N TYR A 36 -17.61 -9.27 16.96
CA TYR A 36 -16.68 -10.05 17.76
C TYR A 36 -16.30 -11.28 16.94
N ASP A 37 -15.16 -11.21 16.26
CA ASP A 37 -14.72 -12.23 15.31
C ASP A 37 -13.56 -13.02 15.90
N GLY A 38 -13.55 -14.33 15.67
CA GLY A 38 -12.58 -15.31 16.12
C GLY A 38 -11.96 -16.08 14.95
N SER A 39 -10.65 -16.31 14.98
CA SER A 39 -9.95 -17.06 13.92
C SER A 39 -8.98 -18.07 14.51
N SER A 40 -8.99 -19.30 13.97
CA SER A 40 -8.09 -20.38 14.39
C SER A 40 -6.62 -20.12 14.04
N LYS A 41 -6.34 -19.09 13.22
CA LYS A 41 -5.00 -18.71 12.81
C LYS A 41 -4.17 -18.04 13.90
N PHE A 42 -4.83 -17.53 14.92
CA PHE A 42 -4.17 -16.96 16.10
C PHE A 42 -4.10 -17.98 17.24
N ALA A 43 -3.13 -17.78 18.12
CA ALA A 43 -2.99 -18.55 19.35
C ALA A 43 -4.28 -18.46 20.20
N LYS A 44 -4.53 -19.47 21.03
CA LYS A 44 -5.81 -19.67 21.75
C LYS A 44 -6.29 -18.41 22.48
N ASP A 45 -5.36 -17.67 23.09
CA ASP A 45 -5.64 -16.48 23.91
C ASP A 45 -5.83 -15.19 23.09
N HIS A 46 -5.54 -15.23 21.79
CA HIS A 46 -5.64 -14.10 20.85
C HIS A 46 -6.59 -14.35 19.68
N ARG A 47 -7.38 -15.44 19.73
CA ARG A 47 -8.29 -15.82 18.63
C ARG A 47 -9.33 -14.77 18.33
N TYR A 48 -9.84 -14.10 19.36
CA TYR A 48 -10.98 -13.21 19.23
C TYR A 48 -10.60 -11.74 19.40
N ALA A 49 -11.24 -10.89 18.62
CA ALA A 49 -11.12 -9.44 18.70
C ALA A 49 -12.48 -8.78 18.46
N PHE A 50 -12.71 -7.63 19.10
CA PHE A 50 -13.92 -6.83 18.94
C PHE A 50 -13.65 -5.60 18.07
N PHE A 51 -14.49 -5.42 17.05
CA PHE A 51 -14.39 -4.39 16.03
C PHE A 51 -15.67 -3.53 16.01
N PRO A 52 -15.71 -2.40 16.73
CA PRO A 52 -16.83 -1.48 16.67
C PRO A 52 -16.77 -0.56 15.44
N SER A 53 -17.94 -0.10 14.98
CA SER A 53 -18.05 1.05 14.09
C SER A 53 -19.29 1.88 14.40
N VAL A 54 -19.18 3.18 14.16
CA VAL A 54 -20.30 4.12 14.22
C VAL A 54 -20.26 5.04 13.01
N SER A 55 -21.42 5.32 12.44
CA SER A 55 -21.56 6.33 11.39
C SER A 55 -22.79 7.19 11.65
N ALA A 56 -22.68 8.46 11.27
CA ALA A 56 -23.78 9.39 11.34
C ALA A 56 -23.85 10.19 10.04
N ALA A 57 -25.06 10.53 9.62
CA ALA A 57 -25.27 11.42 8.50
C ALA A 57 -26.39 12.43 8.80
N TRP A 58 -26.21 13.65 8.30
CA TRP A 58 -27.21 14.70 8.33
C TRP A 58 -27.58 15.08 6.91
N ARG A 59 -28.83 14.82 6.55
CA ARG A 59 -29.44 15.22 5.29
C ARG A 59 -30.00 16.63 5.43
N ILE A 60 -29.13 17.62 5.21
CA ILE A 60 -29.42 19.04 5.33
C ILE A 60 -30.58 19.45 4.41
N SER A 61 -30.70 18.81 3.25
CA SER A 61 -31.79 19.05 2.29
C SER A 61 -33.18 18.77 2.84
N GLU A 62 -33.33 17.99 3.90
CA GLU A 62 -34.63 17.72 4.53
C GLU A 62 -35.02 18.75 5.60
N GLU A 63 -34.18 19.75 5.87
CA GLU A 63 -34.51 20.84 6.77
C GLU A 63 -35.46 21.86 6.13
N ASN A 64 -36.25 22.54 6.98
CA ASN A 64 -37.26 23.50 6.52
C ASN A 64 -36.63 24.71 5.81
N PHE A 65 -35.46 25.16 6.27
CA PHE A 65 -34.73 26.28 5.65
C PHE A 65 -34.17 25.94 4.26
N TRP A 66 -34.07 24.65 3.93
CA TRP A 66 -33.57 24.21 2.63
C TRP A 66 -34.65 24.13 1.55
N GLN A 67 -35.93 24.09 1.92
CA GLN A 67 -37.03 23.94 0.95
C GLN A 67 -37.00 24.96 -0.20
N PRO A 68 -36.67 26.26 0.03
CA PRO A 68 -36.55 27.23 -1.06
C PRO A 68 -35.41 26.93 -2.04
N LEU A 69 -34.39 26.16 -1.65
CA LEU A 69 -33.22 25.83 -2.47
C LEU A 69 -33.44 24.59 -3.33
N LYS A 70 -34.40 23.72 -2.98
CA LYS A 70 -34.64 22.42 -3.65
C LYS A 70 -34.89 22.52 -5.17
N GLY A 71 -35.28 23.68 -5.67
CA GLY A 71 -35.47 23.91 -7.10
C GLY A 71 -34.19 23.84 -7.94
N TRP A 72 -33.03 24.14 -7.36
CA TRP A 72 -31.74 24.05 -8.05
C TRP A 72 -30.68 23.26 -7.27
N TRP A 73 -30.81 23.12 -5.95
CA TRP A 73 -29.99 22.29 -5.08
C TRP A 73 -30.86 21.22 -4.40
N ASN A 74 -31.01 20.09 -5.08
CA ASN A 74 -32.00 19.07 -4.77
C ASN A 74 -31.67 18.29 -3.49
N ASP A 75 -30.41 17.91 -3.29
CA ASP A 75 -29.97 17.15 -2.12
C ASP A 75 -28.63 17.64 -1.58
N MET A 76 -28.49 17.58 -0.26
CA MET A 76 -27.22 17.78 0.44
C MET A 76 -27.20 16.91 1.68
N LYS A 77 -26.20 16.04 1.75
CA LYS A 77 -25.95 15.15 2.89
C LYS A 77 -24.49 15.27 3.30
N ILE A 78 -24.26 15.48 4.59
CA ILE A 78 -22.94 15.29 5.18
C ILE A 78 -22.94 13.98 5.95
N ARG A 79 -21.82 13.25 5.90
CA ARG A 79 -21.67 11.97 6.57
C ARG A 79 -20.29 11.86 7.23
N GLY A 80 -20.25 11.14 8.34
CA GLY A 80 -19.00 10.81 9.03
C GLY A 80 -19.07 9.40 9.57
N SER A 81 -17.96 8.69 9.55
CA SER A 81 -17.85 7.37 10.19
C SER A 81 -16.51 7.17 10.87
N TYR A 82 -16.53 6.33 11.91
CA TYR A 82 -15.35 5.87 12.61
C TYR A 82 -15.54 4.41 12.99
N GLY A 83 -14.64 3.55 12.54
CA GLY A 83 -14.75 2.13 12.80
C GLY A 83 -13.44 1.39 12.67
N SER A 84 -13.44 0.18 13.19
CA SER A 84 -12.31 -0.75 13.13
C SER A 84 -12.67 -2.04 12.42
N LEU A 85 -11.67 -2.69 11.85
CA LEU A 85 -11.77 -3.99 11.19
C LEU A 85 -10.48 -4.78 11.46
N GLY A 86 -10.61 -6.08 11.71
CA GLY A 86 -9.48 -6.99 11.83
C GLY A 86 -9.05 -7.57 10.50
N ASN A 87 -7.73 -7.67 10.30
CA ASN A 87 -7.10 -8.43 9.24
C ASN A 87 -6.48 -9.71 9.82
N GLN A 88 -6.78 -10.85 9.19
CA GLN A 88 -6.30 -12.20 9.53
C GLN A 88 -5.63 -12.90 8.35
N VAL A 89 -5.38 -12.17 7.27
CA VAL A 89 -4.59 -12.69 6.16
C VAL A 89 -3.15 -12.78 6.65
N MET A 90 -2.60 -13.99 6.58
CA MET A 90 -1.28 -14.34 7.13
C MET A 90 -0.22 -14.48 6.05
N ASP A 91 -0.56 -14.16 4.80
CA ASP A 91 0.28 -14.33 3.59
C ASP A 91 1.10 -15.63 3.65
N ASP A 92 2.42 -15.51 3.59
CA ASP A 92 3.38 -16.63 3.55
C ASP A 92 3.52 -17.39 4.89
N LEU A 93 2.91 -16.92 5.97
CA LEU A 93 3.01 -17.55 7.29
C LEU A 93 2.08 -18.78 7.42
N GLY A 94 1.11 -18.93 6.53
CA GLY A 94 0.17 -20.05 6.54
C GLY A 94 -0.91 -19.94 7.63
N ASN A 95 -1.50 -21.09 7.98
CA ASN A 95 -2.70 -21.12 8.85
C ASN A 95 -2.42 -21.19 10.34
N PHE A 96 -1.24 -21.65 10.78
CA PHE A 96 -0.92 -21.78 12.21
C PHE A 96 0.48 -21.25 12.53
N PRO A 97 0.79 -19.98 12.22
CA PRO A 97 2.16 -19.48 12.34
C PRO A 97 2.66 -19.30 13.77
N TYR A 98 1.79 -19.49 14.76
CA TYR A 98 2.17 -19.57 16.18
C TYR A 98 2.77 -20.94 16.56
N LEU A 99 2.73 -21.94 15.65
CA LEU A 99 3.31 -23.25 15.87
C LEU A 99 4.67 -23.37 15.19
N ALA A 100 5.69 -23.68 15.99
CA ALA A 100 7.01 -24.04 15.49
C ALA A 100 6.97 -25.44 14.86
N THR A 101 7.08 -25.54 13.54
CA THR A 101 7.06 -26.81 12.80
C THR A 101 8.45 -27.17 12.27
N TYR A 102 8.80 -28.45 12.37
CA TYR A 102 10.04 -28.95 11.78
C TYR A 102 9.90 -29.01 10.26
N GLY A 103 10.81 -28.35 9.54
CA GLY A 103 10.86 -28.43 8.09
C GLY A 103 11.52 -29.73 7.65
N THR A 104 10.90 -30.49 6.76
CA THR A 104 11.54 -31.66 6.13
C THR A 104 12.07 -31.25 4.76
N ASN A 105 13.37 -31.45 4.50
CA ASN A 105 13.92 -31.33 3.14
C ASN A 105 14.18 -32.73 2.60
N SER A 106 13.50 -33.07 1.50
CA SER A 106 13.64 -34.36 0.81
C SER A 106 14.98 -34.54 0.13
N SER A 107 15.80 -33.48 0.01
CA SER A 107 17.17 -33.57 -0.53
C SER A 107 18.11 -32.54 0.09
N TYR A 108 18.99 -32.96 0.99
CA TYR A 108 20.06 -32.09 1.49
C TYR A 108 21.05 -31.73 0.36
N ASN A 109 21.55 -30.50 0.34
CA ASN A 109 22.45 -29.99 -0.72
C ASN A 109 23.88 -30.56 -0.65
N TYR A 110 24.08 -31.68 0.02
CA TYR A 110 25.34 -32.39 0.12
C TYR A 110 25.12 -33.88 -0.18
N LEU A 111 26.03 -34.48 -0.94
CA LEU A 111 25.98 -35.90 -1.25
C LEU A 111 26.59 -36.68 -0.09
N ILE A 112 25.81 -37.57 0.51
CA ILE A 112 26.30 -38.58 1.45
C ILE A 112 26.12 -39.92 0.78
N ASN A 113 27.22 -40.63 0.53
CA ASN A 113 27.23 -41.92 -0.17
C ASN A 113 26.54 -41.88 -1.55
N GLY A 114 26.79 -40.83 -2.32
CA GLY A 114 26.28 -40.68 -3.70
C GLY A 114 24.80 -40.34 -3.80
N SER A 115 24.11 -40.09 -2.69
CA SER A 115 22.70 -39.67 -2.66
C SER A 115 22.52 -38.42 -1.79
N LYS A 116 21.49 -37.62 -2.07
CA LYS A 116 21.09 -36.51 -1.20
C LYS A 116 20.17 -37.07 -0.10
N PRO A 117 20.59 -37.10 1.17
CA PRO A 117 19.77 -37.64 2.23
C PRO A 117 18.57 -36.70 2.54
N VAL A 118 17.49 -37.30 3.04
CA VAL A 118 16.39 -36.56 3.66
C VAL A 118 16.87 -36.02 5.00
N ILE A 119 16.57 -34.75 5.29
CA ILE A 119 16.90 -34.13 6.58
C ILE A 119 15.68 -33.46 7.19
N VAL A 120 15.72 -33.36 8.52
CA VAL A 120 14.81 -32.53 9.30
C VAL A 120 15.58 -31.29 9.74
N LYS A 121 15.01 -30.11 9.50
CA LYS A 121 15.53 -28.82 9.93
C LYS A 121 14.87 -28.42 11.24
N ALA A 122 15.63 -27.84 12.16
CA ALA A 122 15.06 -27.20 13.34
C ALA A 122 14.00 -26.16 12.93
N PRO A 123 12.91 -26.02 13.70
CA PRO A 123 11.88 -25.02 13.41
C PRO A 123 12.46 -23.61 13.50
N GLY A 124 11.92 -22.71 12.69
CA GLY A 124 12.18 -21.28 12.85
C GLY A 124 11.60 -20.74 14.15
N LEU A 125 11.99 -19.51 14.52
CA LEU A 125 11.35 -18.80 15.60
C LEU A 125 9.91 -18.44 15.22
N VAL A 126 9.01 -18.48 16.19
CA VAL A 126 7.62 -18.05 16.07
C VAL A 126 7.32 -17.07 17.18
N ALA A 127 6.55 -16.03 16.89
CA ALA A 127 5.97 -15.17 17.92
C ALA A 127 4.71 -15.87 18.46
N PRO A 128 4.66 -16.31 19.73
CA PRO A 128 3.49 -17.03 20.24
C PRO A 128 2.31 -16.10 20.58
N ASP A 129 2.56 -14.80 20.69
CA ASP A 129 1.66 -13.78 21.24
C ASP A 129 1.19 -12.76 20.19
N PHE A 130 1.38 -13.04 18.89
CA PHE A 130 0.89 -12.12 17.86
C PHE A 130 -0.64 -12.06 17.85
N THR A 131 -1.14 -10.87 17.56
CA THR A 131 -2.57 -10.54 17.51
C THR A 131 -2.97 -10.13 16.10
N TRP A 132 -4.27 -9.84 15.93
CA TRP A 132 -4.82 -9.28 14.70
C TRP A 132 -4.15 -7.98 14.31
N GLU A 133 -3.96 -7.77 13.01
CA GLU A 133 -3.74 -6.42 12.47
C GLU A 133 -5.07 -5.68 12.49
N THR A 134 -5.12 -4.50 13.09
CA THR A 134 -6.37 -3.73 13.25
C THR A 134 -6.34 -2.47 12.38
N VAL A 135 -7.29 -2.39 11.46
CA VAL A 135 -7.49 -1.23 10.60
C VAL A 135 -8.56 -0.35 11.22
N THR A 136 -8.18 0.84 11.70
CA THR A 136 -9.12 1.85 12.19
C THR A 136 -9.25 2.99 11.19
N GLN A 137 -10.45 3.22 10.67
CA GLN A 137 -10.73 4.20 9.64
C GLN A 137 -11.70 5.26 10.14
N MET A 138 -11.34 6.52 9.86
CA MET A 138 -12.23 7.67 9.93
C MET A 138 -12.52 8.15 8.52
N ASP A 139 -13.77 8.48 8.25
CA ASP A 139 -14.25 8.95 6.95
C ASP A 139 -15.16 10.16 7.15
N PHE A 140 -15.01 11.17 6.30
CA PHE A 140 -15.89 12.33 6.20
C PHE A 140 -16.30 12.51 4.74
N GLY A 141 -17.61 12.46 4.50
CA GLY A 141 -18.17 12.50 3.16
C GLY A 141 -19.21 13.60 2.98
N PHE A 142 -19.30 14.10 1.76
CA PHE A 142 -20.28 15.09 1.31
C PHE A 142 -20.94 14.55 0.05
N ASP A 143 -22.27 14.50 0.04
CA ASP A 143 -23.05 14.14 -1.13
C ASP A 143 -23.97 15.31 -1.48
N ALA A 144 -24.00 15.70 -2.75
CA ALA A 144 -24.85 16.77 -3.24
C ALA A 144 -25.42 16.46 -4.62
N SER A 145 -26.65 16.94 -4.87
CA SER A 145 -27.24 16.92 -6.20
C SER A 145 -27.91 18.25 -6.54
N PHE A 146 -27.77 18.65 -7.79
CA PHE A 146 -28.21 19.95 -8.30
C PHE A 146 -28.97 19.78 -9.63
N LEU A 147 -29.72 20.82 -9.98
CA LEU A 147 -30.37 20.97 -11.28
C LEU A 147 -31.25 19.77 -11.66
N ASN A 148 -32.13 19.37 -10.74
CA ASN A 148 -32.98 18.17 -10.84
C ASN A 148 -32.18 16.88 -10.96
N ASN A 149 -31.15 16.74 -10.12
CA ASN A 149 -30.21 15.61 -10.09
C ASN A 149 -29.39 15.42 -11.36
N ARG A 150 -29.34 16.42 -12.25
CA ARG A 150 -28.50 16.37 -13.44
C ARG A 150 -27.03 16.44 -13.08
N LEU A 151 -26.67 17.30 -12.13
CA LEU A 151 -25.33 17.36 -11.57
C LEU A 151 -25.31 16.67 -10.20
N THR A 152 -24.44 15.69 -10.03
CA THR A 152 -24.23 14.96 -8.78
C THR A 152 -22.77 15.04 -8.39
N GLY A 153 -22.51 15.19 -7.10
CA GLY A 153 -21.17 15.25 -6.56
C GLY A 153 -21.07 14.48 -5.25
N THR A 154 -20.03 13.66 -5.13
CA THR A 154 -19.63 13.03 -3.88
C THR A 154 -18.16 13.33 -3.64
N PHE A 155 -17.83 13.76 -2.42
CA PHE A 155 -16.46 13.92 -1.97
C PHE A 155 -16.28 13.16 -0.66
N ASP A 156 -15.22 12.38 -0.58
CA ASP A 156 -14.82 11.65 0.61
C ASP A 156 -13.39 12.03 0.97
N TRP A 157 -13.15 12.26 2.26
CA TRP A 157 -11.82 12.28 2.83
C TRP A 157 -11.75 11.21 3.90
N TYR A 158 -10.67 10.43 3.89
CA TYR A 158 -10.49 9.37 4.86
C TYR A 158 -9.08 9.36 5.45
N ARG A 159 -9.01 8.88 6.68
CA ARG A 159 -7.77 8.51 7.35
C ARG A 159 -7.91 7.09 7.87
N ARG A 160 -7.09 6.20 7.34
CA ARG A 160 -6.95 4.80 7.75
C ARG A 160 -5.67 4.65 8.56
N ASN A 161 -5.76 4.09 9.76
CA ASN A 161 -4.60 3.70 10.55
C ASN A 161 -4.61 2.17 10.65
N THR A 162 -3.66 1.51 9.99
CA THR A 162 -3.40 0.09 10.14
C THR A 162 -2.44 -0.08 11.31
N LYS A 163 -2.89 -0.74 12.36
CA LYS A 163 -2.14 -0.98 13.60
C LYS A 163 -1.75 -2.44 13.69
N ASP A 164 -0.61 -2.67 14.34
CA ASP A 164 -0.17 -4.03 14.68
C ASP A 164 0.03 -4.90 13.43
N MET A 165 0.63 -4.34 12.39
CA MET A 165 0.95 -5.06 11.15
C MET A 165 1.94 -6.20 11.45
N LEU A 166 1.66 -7.36 10.85
CA LEU A 166 2.50 -8.57 10.98
C LEU A 166 3.68 -8.50 10.01
N VAL A 167 4.77 -7.92 10.49
CA VAL A 167 6.03 -7.76 9.75
C VAL A 167 7.19 -8.29 10.59
N ALA A 168 8.40 -8.35 10.03
CA ALA A 168 9.58 -8.77 10.80
C ALA A 168 9.72 -7.93 12.08
N GLY A 169 9.94 -8.60 13.21
CA GLY A 169 10.18 -7.96 14.50
C GLY A 169 11.54 -7.30 14.60
N ALA A 170 11.94 -6.96 15.83
CA ALA A 170 13.26 -6.39 16.12
C ALA A 170 14.40 -7.32 15.68
N THR A 171 15.47 -6.73 15.15
CA THR A 171 16.65 -7.47 14.71
C THR A 171 17.25 -8.29 15.85
N LEU A 172 17.46 -9.59 15.61
CA LEU A 172 18.05 -10.51 16.59
C LEU A 172 19.54 -10.73 16.29
N PRO A 173 20.38 -11.00 17.31
CA PRO A 173 21.79 -11.29 17.11
C PRO A 173 22.00 -12.47 16.16
N ALA A 174 22.94 -12.34 15.22
CA ALA A 174 23.25 -13.41 14.26
C ALA A 174 23.68 -14.73 14.94
N THR A 175 24.23 -14.65 16.16
CA THR A 175 24.58 -15.81 17.00
C THR A 175 23.39 -16.70 17.34
N LEU A 176 22.16 -16.19 17.25
CA LEU A 176 20.93 -16.95 17.45
C LEU A 176 20.68 -17.96 16.31
N GLY A 177 21.26 -17.74 15.14
CA GLY A 177 21.21 -18.67 14.00
C GLY A 177 19.82 -18.89 13.39
N ALA A 178 18.86 -18.02 13.70
CA ALA A 178 17.49 -18.09 13.19
C ALA A 178 17.02 -16.74 12.68
N SER A 179 16.15 -16.74 11.66
CA SER A 179 15.51 -15.53 11.17
C SER A 179 14.53 -14.96 12.19
N VAL A 180 14.39 -13.64 12.20
CA VAL A 180 13.44 -12.93 13.08
C VAL A 180 12.01 -13.35 12.70
N PRO A 181 11.16 -13.75 13.66
CA PRO A 181 9.77 -14.07 13.37
C PRO A 181 9.00 -12.82 12.95
N LYS A 182 7.91 -12.99 12.19
CA LYS A 182 6.93 -11.92 12.00
C LYS A 182 6.12 -11.74 13.29
N SER A 183 5.92 -10.49 13.70
CA SER A 183 5.14 -10.09 14.88
C SER A 183 4.45 -8.75 14.62
N ASN A 184 3.56 -8.31 15.52
CA ASN A 184 2.88 -7.01 15.42
C ASN A 184 3.89 -5.88 15.65
N SER A 185 4.57 -5.48 14.57
CA SER A 185 5.81 -4.70 14.68
C SER A 185 5.82 -3.44 13.84
N ALA A 186 4.81 -3.18 13.00
CA ALA A 186 4.65 -1.91 12.30
C ALA A 186 3.23 -1.32 12.42
N ASP A 187 3.17 0.01 12.30
CA ASP A 187 1.92 0.75 12.10
C ASP A 187 2.02 1.61 10.85
N MET A 188 0.94 1.69 10.08
CA MET A 188 0.85 2.51 8.87
C MET A 188 -0.36 3.44 8.94
N LYS A 189 -0.19 4.66 8.46
CA LYS A 189 -1.25 5.67 8.30
C LYS A 189 -1.42 6.00 6.83
N THR A 190 -2.62 5.78 6.30
CA THR A 190 -3.02 6.20 4.96
C THR A 190 -4.02 7.32 5.05
N ILE A 191 -3.75 8.42 4.33
CA ILE A 191 -4.69 9.53 4.16
C ILE A 191 -5.01 9.59 2.67
N GLY A 192 -6.29 9.71 2.35
CA GLY A 192 -6.72 9.85 0.97
C GLY A 192 -8.03 10.61 0.85
N TRP A 193 -8.37 10.93 -0.39
CA TRP A 193 -9.62 11.54 -0.74
C TRP A 193 -10.11 11.02 -2.10
N GLU A 194 -11.41 11.08 -2.30
CA GLU A 194 -12.08 10.67 -3.52
C GLU A 194 -13.10 11.74 -3.90
N LEU A 195 -13.14 12.11 -5.17
CA LEU A 195 -14.10 13.02 -5.75
C LEU A 195 -14.78 12.31 -6.92
N SER A 196 -16.10 12.27 -6.91
CA SER A 196 -16.93 11.82 -8.01
C SER A 196 -17.85 12.95 -8.43
N LEU A 197 -17.82 13.31 -9.71
CA LEU A 197 -18.76 14.26 -10.31
C LEU A 197 -19.47 13.58 -11.47
N GLY A 198 -20.79 13.73 -11.52
CA GLY A 198 -21.62 13.16 -12.59
C GLY A 198 -22.54 14.21 -13.17
N TRP A 199 -22.59 14.30 -14.49
CA TRP A 199 -23.58 15.02 -15.26
C TRP A 199 -24.43 14.03 -16.04
N ASN A 200 -25.75 14.14 -15.95
CA ASN A 200 -26.69 13.35 -16.73
C ASN A 200 -27.81 14.26 -17.21
N ASP A 201 -28.19 14.15 -18.47
CA ASP A 201 -29.25 14.96 -19.04
C ASP A 201 -29.97 14.25 -20.18
N ARG A 202 -31.23 14.63 -20.39
CA ARG A 202 -32.06 14.11 -21.47
C ARG A 202 -32.74 15.27 -22.18
N LEU A 203 -32.45 15.39 -23.46
CA LEU A 203 -33.03 16.40 -24.35
C LEU A 203 -34.43 15.95 -24.80
N GLU A 204 -35.26 16.94 -25.17
CA GLU A 204 -36.64 16.71 -25.61
C GLU A 204 -36.76 15.81 -26.85
N ASN A 205 -35.73 15.82 -27.70
CA ASN A 205 -35.67 14.96 -28.89
C ASN A 205 -35.40 13.47 -28.56
N GLY A 206 -35.24 13.12 -27.28
CA GLY A 206 -34.98 11.76 -26.82
C GLY A 206 -33.51 11.39 -26.73
N PHE A 207 -32.57 12.31 -27.01
CA PHE A 207 -31.14 12.11 -26.80
C PHE A 207 -30.78 12.21 -25.31
N SER A 208 -30.25 11.13 -24.75
CA SER A 208 -29.76 11.07 -23.36
C SER A 208 -28.25 11.02 -23.38
N TYR A 209 -27.57 11.76 -22.51
CA TYR A 209 -26.11 11.74 -22.41
C TYR A 209 -25.64 11.91 -20.98
N TRP A 210 -24.47 11.34 -20.69
CA TRP A 210 -23.85 11.43 -19.39
C TRP A 210 -22.35 11.55 -19.46
N VAL A 211 -21.80 12.18 -18.43
CA VAL A 211 -20.37 12.26 -18.17
C VAL A 211 -20.16 12.04 -16.68
N LYS A 212 -19.36 11.04 -16.31
CA LYS A 212 -18.96 10.80 -14.94
C LYS A 212 -17.45 10.85 -14.84
N GLY A 213 -16.94 11.72 -13.98
CA GLY A 213 -15.54 11.79 -13.61
C GLY A 213 -15.34 11.30 -12.18
N VAL A 214 -14.32 10.50 -11.96
CA VAL A 214 -13.79 10.15 -10.65
C VAL A 214 -12.32 10.51 -10.57
N LEU A 215 -11.91 11.06 -9.44
CA LEU A 215 -10.53 11.40 -9.15
C LEU A 215 -10.25 11.04 -7.69
N SER A 216 -9.20 10.27 -7.45
CA SER A 216 -8.81 9.87 -6.10
C SER A 216 -7.32 10.02 -5.89
N ASP A 217 -6.93 10.24 -4.66
CA ASP A 217 -5.53 10.30 -4.29
C ASP A 217 -5.32 9.79 -2.87
N TYR A 218 -4.20 9.10 -2.63
CA TYR A 218 -3.85 8.63 -1.30
C TYR A 218 -2.35 8.60 -1.10
N GLN A 219 -1.94 8.68 0.16
CA GLN A 219 -0.57 8.46 0.59
C GLN A 219 -0.54 7.65 1.88
N ALA A 220 0.32 6.64 1.91
CA ALA A 220 0.57 5.83 3.09
C ALA A 220 1.93 6.14 3.69
N THR A 221 2.02 6.19 5.01
CA THR A 221 3.24 6.50 5.76
C THR A 221 3.40 5.53 6.93
N ILE A 222 4.59 4.98 7.11
CA ILE A 222 4.95 4.17 8.27
C ILE A 222 5.06 5.09 9.50
N THR A 223 4.34 4.75 10.56
CA THR A 223 4.27 5.54 11.80
C THR A 223 4.94 4.88 12.99
N LYS A 224 5.18 3.58 12.92
CA LYS A 224 5.91 2.78 13.90
C LYS A 224 6.54 1.61 13.16
N TYR A 225 7.79 1.27 13.49
CA TYR A 225 8.39 0.00 13.11
C TYR A 225 9.48 -0.38 14.11
N ALA A 226 9.47 -1.63 14.59
CA ALA A 226 10.46 -2.13 15.54
C ALA A 226 11.64 -2.86 14.87
N GLY A 227 11.53 -3.21 13.58
CA GLY A 227 12.51 -4.04 12.87
C GLY A 227 13.67 -3.28 12.24
N ASN A 228 13.86 -2.00 12.55
CA ASN A 228 14.87 -1.16 11.88
C ASN A 228 15.39 -0.01 12.74
N ASP A 229 15.97 -0.32 13.89
CA ASP A 229 16.57 0.68 14.79
C ASP A 229 17.75 1.43 14.15
N ALA A 230 18.48 0.78 13.23
CA ALA A 230 19.58 1.39 12.49
C ALA A 230 19.10 2.36 11.38
N GLY A 231 17.81 2.37 11.05
CA GLY A 231 17.25 3.29 10.05
C GLY A 231 17.65 2.98 8.61
N PHE A 232 17.91 1.72 8.26
CA PHE A 232 18.16 1.33 6.86
C PHE A 232 16.96 1.65 5.99
N TYR A 233 17.13 2.43 4.94
CA TYR A 233 16.06 2.58 3.95
C TYR A 233 16.06 1.39 2.98
N SER A 234 14.91 1.18 2.32
CA SER A 234 14.74 0.13 1.34
C SER A 234 15.59 0.41 0.10
N GLN A 235 16.41 -0.56 -0.31
CA GLN A 235 17.20 -0.50 -1.55
C GLN A 235 16.49 -1.20 -2.72
N SER A 236 15.47 -2.01 -2.42
CA SER A 236 14.68 -2.71 -3.41
C SER A 236 13.29 -3.04 -2.89
N ASP A 237 12.34 -3.08 -3.81
CA ASP A 237 10.96 -3.47 -3.54
C ASP A 237 10.88 -4.80 -2.76
N GLY A 238 10.27 -4.74 -1.58
CA GLY A 238 10.00 -5.95 -0.79
C GLY A 238 11.16 -6.45 0.07
N ASP A 239 12.25 -5.68 0.22
CA ASP A 239 13.35 -6.02 1.15
C ASP A 239 12.97 -5.95 2.64
N GLY A 240 11.72 -5.57 2.95
CA GLY A 240 11.17 -5.56 4.30
C GLY A 240 11.75 -4.46 5.20
N LYS A 241 12.50 -3.50 4.63
CA LYS A 241 13.12 -2.41 5.37
C LYS A 241 12.18 -1.21 5.40
N TYR A 242 11.34 -1.16 6.43
CA TYR A 242 10.56 0.03 6.73
C TYR A 242 11.32 0.97 7.67
N TYR A 243 11.03 2.26 7.66
CA TYR A 243 11.47 3.19 8.70
C TYR A 243 10.37 4.18 9.07
N VAL A 244 10.44 4.75 10.29
CA VAL A 244 9.40 5.67 10.76
C VAL A 244 9.44 6.97 9.96
N GLY A 245 8.30 7.37 9.39
CA GLY A 245 8.18 8.54 8.53
C GLY A 245 8.24 8.22 7.03
N GLN A 246 8.66 7.01 6.66
CA GLN A 246 8.71 6.56 5.27
C GLN A 246 7.32 6.61 4.61
N LYS A 247 7.23 7.27 3.46
CA LYS A 247 6.09 7.12 2.55
C LYS A 247 6.25 5.83 1.76
N ILE A 248 5.19 5.03 1.71
CA ILE A 248 5.20 3.81 0.89
C ILE A 248 5.51 4.17 -0.56
N GLY A 249 6.42 3.40 -1.16
CA GLY A 249 6.86 3.58 -2.54
C GLY A 249 7.95 4.61 -2.75
N GLU A 250 8.61 5.14 -1.73
CA GLU A 250 9.82 5.95 -1.90
C GLU A 250 10.87 5.25 -2.77
N ILE A 251 11.52 6.04 -3.63
CA ILE A 251 12.66 5.64 -4.44
C ILE A 251 13.85 6.44 -3.91
N TRP A 252 14.83 5.74 -3.34
CA TRP A 252 16.11 6.30 -2.93
C TRP A 252 17.13 6.17 -4.05
N GLY A 253 17.91 7.23 -4.28
CA GLY A 253 18.94 7.22 -5.31
C GLY A 253 19.79 8.49 -5.29
N TYR A 254 20.76 8.53 -6.20
CA TYR A 254 21.61 9.69 -6.42
C TYR A 254 20.93 10.72 -7.32
N HIS A 255 21.28 11.99 -7.14
CA HIS A 255 20.95 13.04 -8.10
C HIS A 255 22.04 13.12 -9.16
N SER A 256 21.64 13.24 -10.42
CA SER A 256 22.56 13.48 -11.53
C SER A 256 22.24 14.81 -12.18
N ASN A 257 23.28 15.58 -12.49
CA ASN A 257 23.19 16.85 -13.21
C ASN A 257 23.75 16.74 -14.64
N GLY A 258 23.55 15.57 -15.26
CA GLY A 258 24.01 15.27 -16.61
C GLY A 258 25.29 14.45 -16.64
N LEU A 259 26.09 14.67 -17.69
CA LEU A 259 27.33 13.95 -17.95
C LEU A 259 28.52 14.89 -17.82
N PHE A 260 29.68 14.38 -17.41
CA PHE A 260 30.93 15.14 -17.43
C PHE A 260 31.28 15.57 -18.85
N GLN A 261 31.66 16.84 -19.04
CA GLN A 261 32.02 17.39 -20.35
C GLN A 261 33.50 17.23 -20.66
N SER A 262 34.35 17.03 -19.64
CA SER A 262 35.79 16.79 -19.80
C SER A 262 36.35 15.86 -18.72
N ASP A 263 37.49 15.24 -19.01
CA ASP A 263 38.25 14.45 -18.02
C ASP A 263 38.68 15.30 -16.81
N ASP A 264 38.99 16.58 -17.04
CA ASP A 264 39.36 17.52 -15.96
C ASP A 264 38.19 17.75 -15.01
N GLU A 265 36.97 17.85 -15.55
CA GLU A 265 35.75 17.98 -14.73
C GLU A 265 35.51 16.71 -13.91
N ALA A 266 35.65 15.52 -14.53
CA ALA A 266 35.49 14.25 -13.85
C ALA A 266 36.52 14.02 -12.73
N ALA A 267 37.69 14.66 -12.81
CA ALA A 267 38.72 14.59 -11.77
C ALA A 267 38.46 15.50 -10.56
N THR A 268 37.45 16.38 -10.61
CA THR A 268 37.15 17.32 -9.51
C THR A 268 36.42 16.69 -8.33
N ILE A 269 35.86 15.49 -8.52
CA ILE A 269 35.00 14.81 -7.54
C ILE A 269 35.36 13.32 -7.47
N ASP A 270 35.44 12.77 -6.26
CA ASP A 270 35.79 11.37 -6.05
C ASP A 270 34.56 10.47 -6.07
N GLN A 271 34.33 9.79 -7.21
CA GLN A 271 33.23 8.83 -7.37
C GLN A 271 33.69 7.36 -7.27
N SER A 272 34.87 7.10 -6.68
CA SER A 272 35.50 5.77 -6.66
C SER A 272 34.71 4.71 -5.87
N GLU A 273 33.87 5.12 -4.92
CA GLU A 273 33.01 4.21 -4.15
C GLU A 273 31.91 3.58 -5.02
N LEU A 274 31.41 4.32 -6.02
CA LEU A 274 30.41 3.81 -6.95
C LEU A 274 31.00 2.83 -7.96
N TYR A 275 32.17 3.18 -8.48
CA TYR A 275 32.91 2.37 -9.44
C TYR A 275 34.40 2.67 -9.34
N ALA A 276 35.19 1.61 -9.13
CA ALA A 276 36.64 1.71 -8.93
C ALA A 276 37.44 2.00 -10.22
N GLY A 277 36.78 2.13 -11.37
CA GLY A 277 37.43 2.46 -12.64
C GLY A 277 37.66 3.97 -12.81
N LYS A 278 38.28 4.34 -13.94
CA LYS A 278 38.50 5.75 -14.28
C LYS A 278 37.19 6.37 -14.74
N TRP A 279 36.80 7.46 -14.08
CA TRP A 279 35.74 8.36 -14.52
C TRP A 279 36.30 9.37 -15.52
N GLY A 280 35.54 9.67 -16.57
CA GLY A 280 35.96 10.59 -17.62
C GLY A 280 34.80 11.30 -18.30
N ALA A 281 35.12 12.04 -19.37
CA ALA A 281 34.12 12.72 -20.17
C ALA A 281 33.06 11.74 -20.71
N GLY A 282 31.77 12.09 -20.56
CA GLY A 282 30.63 11.27 -20.95
C GLY A 282 30.06 10.38 -19.85
N ASP A 283 30.76 10.19 -18.73
CA ASP A 283 30.21 9.47 -17.58
C ASP A 283 29.21 10.32 -16.81
N VAL A 284 28.34 9.65 -16.04
CA VAL A 284 27.31 10.30 -15.22
C VAL A 284 27.97 11.13 -14.11
N LYS A 285 27.58 12.41 -14.06
CA LYS A 285 27.96 13.34 -13.01
C LYS A 285 26.90 13.29 -11.91
N TYR A 286 27.29 12.79 -10.74
CA TYR A 286 26.45 12.82 -9.54
C TYR A 286 26.67 14.09 -8.73
N GLU A 287 25.64 14.51 -8.01
CA GLU A 287 25.72 15.67 -7.12
C GLU A 287 26.22 15.25 -5.74
N ASP A 288 27.26 15.93 -5.26
CA ASP A 288 27.75 15.86 -3.88
C ASP A 288 26.79 16.66 -2.99
N LEU A 289 26.03 15.95 -2.15
CA LEU A 289 24.98 16.53 -1.33
C LEU A 289 25.50 17.00 0.02
N ASP A 290 26.59 16.42 0.53
CA ASP A 290 27.16 16.75 1.83
C ASP A 290 28.42 17.65 1.76
N ASN A 291 28.87 17.95 0.53
CA ASN A 291 29.99 18.80 0.16
C ASN A 291 31.35 18.30 0.70
N ASP A 292 31.54 16.99 0.83
CA ASP A 292 32.79 16.38 1.27
C ASP A 292 33.80 16.10 0.13
N GLY A 293 33.39 16.37 -1.12
CA GLY A 293 34.17 16.16 -2.34
C GLY A 293 34.13 14.73 -2.88
N LYS A 294 33.26 13.88 -2.34
CA LYS A 294 33.11 12.47 -2.74
C LYS A 294 31.65 12.16 -3.03
N ILE A 295 31.43 11.08 -3.77
CA ILE A 295 30.10 10.50 -3.97
C ILE A 295 30.06 9.13 -3.31
N THR A 296 29.32 9.03 -2.20
CA THR A 296 29.27 7.86 -1.31
C THR A 296 27.85 7.34 -1.17
N LYS A 297 27.67 6.08 -0.76
CA LYS A 297 26.35 5.56 -0.35
C LYS A 297 26.07 5.73 1.15
N GLY A 298 26.99 6.38 1.86
CA GLY A 298 27.02 6.43 3.32
C GLY A 298 26.93 5.04 3.94
N GLU A 299 26.18 4.94 5.02
CA GLU A 299 25.85 3.67 5.69
C GLU A 299 24.54 3.05 5.16
N GLU A 300 23.98 3.60 4.09
CA GLU A 300 22.66 3.23 3.55
C GLU A 300 21.52 3.35 4.59
N THR A 301 21.64 4.34 5.49
CA THR A 301 20.64 4.66 6.50
C THR A 301 20.05 6.05 6.27
N ILE A 302 18.87 6.31 6.83
CA ILE A 302 18.25 7.64 6.80
C ILE A 302 19.03 8.68 7.61
N TYR A 303 19.94 8.23 8.48
CA TYR A 303 20.77 9.09 9.33
C TYR A 303 22.11 9.43 8.68
N ASN A 304 22.64 8.51 7.86
CA ASN A 304 23.86 8.68 7.10
C ASN A 304 23.70 8.10 5.68
N PRO A 305 23.00 8.81 4.78
CA PRO A 305 22.73 8.33 3.44
C PRO A 305 23.86 8.60 2.43
N GLY A 306 24.91 9.32 2.82
CA GLY A 306 25.87 9.91 1.87
C GLY A 306 25.13 10.82 0.88
N ASP A 307 25.38 10.60 -0.40
CA ASP A 307 24.81 11.40 -1.50
C ASP A 307 23.49 10.86 -2.06
N LYS A 308 22.88 9.89 -1.36
CA LYS A 308 21.55 9.41 -1.70
C LYS A 308 20.46 10.22 -1.01
N SER A 309 19.34 10.39 -1.70
CA SER A 309 18.12 10.93 -1.10
C SER A 309 16.88 10.37 -1.79
N ILE A 310 15.70 10.76 -1.33
CA ILE A 310 14.43 10.38 -1.96
C ILE A 310 14.29 11.15 -3.27
N ILE A 311 14.44 10.46 -4.40
CA ILE A 311 14.37 11.03 -5.75
C ILE A 311 12.98 10.86 -6.39
N GLY A 312 12.11 10.05 -5.81
CA GLY A 312 10.76 9.84 -6.34
C GLY A 312 9.86 8.96 -5.46
N ASN A 313 8.64 8.74 -5.91
CA ASN A 313 7.70 7.80 -5.31
C ASN A 313 6.87 7.04 -6.35
N LYS A 314 6.94 5.71 -6.31
CA LYS A 314 6.26 4.82 -7.26
C LYS A 314 4.78 4.57 -6.98
N THR A 315 4.25 5.06 -5.87
CA THR A 315 2.82 4.92 -5.55
C THR A 315 2.02 5.79 -6.53
N PRO A 316 1.01 5.23 -7.22
CA PRO A 316 0.18 6.00 -8.14
C PRO A 316 -0.60 7.09 -7.38
N ARG A 317 -0.56 8.31 -7.91
CA ARG A 317 -1.22 9.50 -7.37
C ARG A 317 -2.18 10.07 -8.41
N TYR A 318 -3.25 10.70 -7.94
CA TYR A 318 -4.30 11.28 -8.78
C TYR A 318 -4.87 10.25 -9.77
N GLN A 319 -5.41 9.16 -9.24
CA GLN A 319 -6.02 8.11 -10.04
C GLN A 319 -7.37 8.58 -10.60
N PHE A 320 -7.38 8.54 -11.92
CA PHE A 320 -8.36 8.92 -12.91
C PHE A 320 -9.42 7.95 -13.38
N GLY A 321 -10.69 8.33 -13.45
CA GLY A 321 -11.66 7.63 -14.30
C GLY A 321 -12.63 8.62 -14.94
N ILE A 322 -12.85 8.51 -16.25
CA ILE A 322 -13.88 9.28 -16.96
C ILE A 322 -14.73 8.28 -17.74
N THR A 323 -16.05 8.36 -17.60
CA THR A 323 -17.01 7.60 -18.40
C THR A 323 -17.90 8.61 -19.12
N VAL A 324 -18.03 8.46 -20.44
CA VAL A 324 -18.92 9.27 -21.25
C VAL A 324 -19.79 8.33 -22.05
N GLY A 325 -21.08 8.61 -22.12
CA GLY A 325 -21.95 7.85 -22.98
C GLY A 325 -23.19 8.62 -23.38
N PHE A 326 -23.91 8.05 -24.33
CA PHE A 326 -25.20 8.55 -24.78
C PHE A 326 -26.08 7.43 -25.32
N ASP A 327 -27.38 7.68 -25.29
CA ASP A 327 -28.39 6.83 -25.90
C ASP A 327 -29.31 7.66 -26.80
N TYR A 328 -29.59 7.17 -27.99
CA TYR A 328 -30.52 7.78 -28.92
C TYR A 328 -31.15 6.76 -29.87
N LYS A 329 -32.49 6.64 -29.83
CA LYS A 329 -33.26 5.82 -30.77
C LYS A 329 -32.73 4.38 -30.93
N ASN A 330 -32.49 3.70 -29.81
CA ASN A 330 -31.93 2.34 -29.73
C ASN A 330 -30.47 2.20 -30.19
N PHE A 331 -29.75 3.31 -30.34
CA PHE A 331 -28.29 3.30 -30.44
C PHE A 331 -27.72 3.76 -29.09
N ASP A 332 -26.83 2.95 -28.54
CA ASP A 332 -26.05 3.25 -27.34
C ASP A 332 -24.57 3.40 -27.70
N PHE A 333 -23.88 4.25 -26.94
CA PHE A 333 -22.44 4.42 -27.01
C PHE A 333 -21.91 4.69 -25.61
N GLU A 334 -20.84 3.99 -25.23
CA GLU A 334 -20.12 4.25 -24.00
C GLU A 334 -18.61 4.17 -24.24
N MET A 335 -17.88 5.07 -23.60
CA MET A 335 -16.43 5.12 -23.60
C MET A 335 -15.91 5.38 -22.20
N PHE A 336 -14.84 4.67 -21.85
CA PHE A 336 -14.19 4.74 -20.54
C PHE A 336 -12.70 5.04 -20.69
N TRP A 337 -12.23 6.03 -19.93
CA TRP A 337 -10.81 6.34 -19.80
C TRP A 337 -10.40 6.18 -18.35
N GLN A 338 -9.26 5.56 -18.12
CA GLN A 338 -8.63 5.48 -16.82
C GLN A 338 -7.17 5.88 -16.92
N GLY A 339 -6.63 6.42 -15.83
CA GLY A 339 -5.24 6.87 -15.81
C GLY A 339 -4.70 7.15 -14.42
N THR A 340 -3.39 7.38 -14.37
CA THR A 340 -2.68 7.85 -13.17
C THR A 340 -2.06 9.19 -13.50
N GLY A 341 -2.44 10.25 -12.78
CA GLY A 341 -1.97 11.61 -13.04
C GLY A 341 -0.53 11.86 -12.62
N LYS A 342 -0.02 11.14 -11.60
CA LYS A 342 1.37 11.25 -11.16
C LYS A 342 1.90 9.92 -10.62
N ARG A 343 3.06 9.49 -11.09
CA ARG A 343 3.79 8.32 -10.59
C ARG A 343 5.22 8.39 -11.07
N ASP A 344 6.19 8.19 -10.19
CA ASP A 344 7.57 7.98 -10.59
C ASP A 344 7.79 6.48 -10.87
N TYR A 345 8.57 6.14 -11.89
CA TYR A 345 8.77 4.75 -12.25
C TYR A 345 10.22 4.51 -12.66
N MET A 346 10.90 3.63 -11.94
CA MET A 346 12.21 3.14 -12.33
C MET A 346 12.02 2.11 -13.44
N LEU A 347 12.34 2.48 -14.67
CA LEU A 347 12.29 1.56 -15.81
C LEU A 347 13.35 0.47 -15.62
N SER A 348 13.02 -0.75 -16.03
CA SER A 348 13.89 -1.92 -15.93
C SER A 348 13.88 -2.71 -17.23
N GLY A 349 14.89 -3.54 -17.45
CA GLY A 349 14.97 -4.44 -18.59
C GLY A 349 15.75 -3.86 -19.78
N ALA A 350 16.10 -4.76 -20.70
CA ALA A 350 16.99 -4.44 -21.80
C ALA A 350 16.40 -3.48 -22.84
N GLN A 351 15.08 -3.33 -22.89
CA GLN A 351 14.41 -2.39 -23.79
C GLN A 351 14.71 -0.93 -23.42
N PHE A 352 14.98 -0.65 -22.14
CA PHE A 352 15.31 0.69 -21.67
C PHE A 352 16.82 0.86 -21.43
N TRP A 353 17.45 -0.09 -20.74
CA TRP A 353 18.86 -0.01 -20.36
C TRP A 353 19.82 -0.63 -21.38
N GLY A 354 19.31 -1.26 -22.45
CA GLY A 354 20.13 -2.08 -23.34
C GLY A 354 20.61 -3.37 -22.67
N PHE A 355 21.52 -4.08 -23.34
CA PHE A 355 22.14 -5.27 -22.77
C PHE A 355 23.22 -4.88 -21.77
N THR A 356 22.95 -5.10 -20.49
CA THR A 356 23.82 -4.71 -19.38
C THR A 356 24.92 -5.72 -19.08
N SER A 357 24.83 -6.90 -19.68
CA SER A 357 25.78 -8.00 -19.54
C SER A 357 25.99 -8.70 -20.87
N GLN A 358 27.17 -9.31 -21.03
CA GLN A 358 27.50 -10.18 -22.17
C GLN A 358 26.59 -11.42 -22.30
N TRP A 359 25.80 -11.73 -21.27
CA TRP A 359 24.82 -12.82 -21.25
C TRP A 359 23.41 -12.38 -21.66
N ASP A 360 23.17 -11.07 -21.80
CA ASP A 360 21.86 -10.52 -22.12
C ASP A 360 21.62 -10.43 -23.63
N VAL A 361 22.60 -10.80 -24.46
CA VAL A 361 22.50 -10.71 -25.93
C VAL A 361 21.43 -11.71 -26.43
N PRO A 362 20.45 -11.27 -27.24
CA PRO A 362 19.46 -12.18 -27.82
C PRO A 362 20.18 -13.20 -28.71
N TYR A 363 19.77 -14.46 -28.61
CA TYR A 363 20.20 -15.52 -29.51
C TYR A 363 19.86 -15.24 -30.97
#